data_AF-A0A2P4Q8E7-F1
#
_entry.id   AF-A0A2P4Q8E7-F1
#
_cell.length_a   1.000
_cell.length_b   1.000
_cell.length_c   1.000
_cell.angle_alpha   90.00
_cell.angle_beta   90.00
_cell.angle_gamma   90.00
#
_symmetry.space_group_name_H-M   'P 1'
#
loop_
_entity.id
_entity.type
_entity.pdbx_description
1 polymer ?
#
loop_
_entity_poly.entity_id
_entity_poly.type
_entity_poly.pdbx_seq_one_letter_code
_entity_poly.pdbx_strand_id
1 'polypeptide(L)'
;MFHFVFGKNKKLAKKPKPWSINLLLELARSGWVKIKNEVMQKFGLTCKDVEYLTVIDLLDNLIPATLDVYAVLFRSGSFEEYVETVFRIWTFALRWKRKNYNKAPLIFLSDLFYWQDNHHPFADAIKNYLPCFNDYYVENTHSLIRANTSSNATAETIIKQAYVIGIINIIILIFHYILFVTYS
;
A
#
# COMPACT_ATOMS: atom_id res chain seq x y z
N MET A 1 22.60 -5.47 -12.97
CA MET A 1 21.96 -6.80 -12.86
C MET A 1 21.24 -7.20 -14.15
N PHE A 2 20.24 -6.46 -14.63
CA PHE A 2 19.46 -6.83 -15.82
C PHE A 2 20.25 -6.95 -17.14
N HIS A 3 21.28 -6.12 -17.37
CA HIS A 3 22.09 -6.20 -18.59
C HIS A 3 22.93 -7.47 -18.73
N PHE A 4 23.27 -8.13 -17.60
CA PHE A 4 23.99 -9.41 -17.62
C PHE A 4 23.06 -10.55 -18.09
N VAL A 5 21.82 -10.54 -17.61
CA VAL A 5 20.82 -11.59 -17.92
C VAL A 5 20.19 -11.41 -19.30
N PHE A 6 19.87 -10.18 -19.69
CA PHE A 6 19.12 -9.89 -20.91
C PHE A 6 19.98 -9.33 -22.06
N GLY A 7 21.27 -9.11 -21.83
CA GLY A 7 22.20 -8.50 -22.77
C GLY A 7 22.20 -6.96 -22.73
N LYS A 8 23.37 -6.36 -22.96
CA LYS A 8 23.59 -4.89 -22.91
C LYS A 8 22.64 -4.08 -23.82
N ASN A 9 22.28 -4.63 -24.98
CA ASN A 9 21.58 -3.91 -26.04
C ASN A 9 20.06 -4.11 -26.06
N LYS A 10 19.51 -4.94 -25.16
CA LYS A 10 18.06 -5.17 -25.10
C LYS A 10 17.36 -3.96 -24.47
N LYS A 11 16.55 -3.28 -25.28
CA LYS A 11 15.58 -2.27 -24.80
C LYS A 11 14.46 -3.00 -24.06
N LEU A 12 14.52 -2.98 -22.73
CA LEU A 12 13.41 -3.43 -21.89
C LEU A 12 12.23 -2.45 -22.01
N ALA A 13 11.01 -2.96 -21.83
CA ALA A 13 9.81 -2.13 -21.84
C ALA A 13 9.92 -1.07 -20.73
N LYS A 14 9.88 0.22 -21.09
CA LYS A 14 10.13 1.32 -20.13
C LYS A 14 9.07 1.39 -19.03
N LYS A 15 7.82 1.03 -19.32
CA LYS A 15 6.68 1.01 -18.38
C LYS A 15 5.63 -0.02 -18.85
N PRO A 16 5.64 -1.27 -18.36
CA PRO A 16 4.56 -2.20 -18.65
C PRO A 16 3.22 -1.65 -18.13
N LYS A 17 2.13 -1.98 -18.83
CA LYS A 17 0.78 -1.56 -18.41
C LYS A 17 0.43 -2.27 -17.08
N PRO A 18 -0.35 -1.64 -16.17
CA PRO A 18 -0.71 -2.25 -14.89
C PRO A 18 -1.33 -3.65 -15.02
N TRP A 19 -2.24 -3.87 -15.98
CA TRP A 19 -2.83 -5.20 -16.22
C TRP A 19 -1.79 -6.25 -16.61
N SER A 20 -0.75 -5.86 -17.35
CA SER A 20 0.33 -6.76 -17.76
C SER A 20 1.20 -7.14 -16.55
N ILE A 21 1.43 -6.19 -15.64
CA ILE A 21 2.14 -6.46 -14.37
C ILE A 21 1.34 -7.44 -13.54
N ASN A 22 0.04 -7.17 -13.32
CA ASN A 22 -0.83 -8.06 -12.54
C ASN A 22 -0.89 -9.46 -13.14
N LEU A 23 -1.01 -9.59 -14.47
CA LEU A 23 -0.99 -10.88 -15.14
C LEU A 23 0.30 -11.65 -14.87
N LEU A 24 1.47 -10.98 -14.95
CA LEU A 24 2.75 -11.62 -14.67
C LEU A 24 2.87 -12.07 -13.21
N LEU A 25 2.39 -11.26 -12.27
CA LEU A 25 2.37 -11.60 -10.85
C LEU A 25 1.44 -12.80 -10.57
N GLU A 26 0.26 -12.84 -11.19
CA GLU A 26 -0.67 -13.94 -11.07
C GLU A 26 -0.13 -15.25 -11.64
N LEU A 27 0.54 -15.18 -12.80
CA LEU A 27 1.22 -16.33 -13.39
C LEU A 27 2.38 -16.80 -12.51
N ALA A 28 3.15 -15.88 -11.94
CA ALA A 28 4.23 -16.21 -11.02
C ALA A 28 3.71 -16.90 -9.74
N ARG A 29 2.65 -16.35 -9.11
CA ARG A 29 1.98 -16.96 -7.95
C ARG A 29 1.46 -18.36 -8.29
N SER A 30 0.71 -18.47 -9.37
CA SER A 30 0.09 -19.73 -9.80
C SER A 30 1.11 -20.80 -10.17
N GLY A 31 2.18 -20.40 -10.87
CA GLY A 31 3.28 -21.29 -11.22
C GLY A 31 4.05 -21.74 -9.99
N TRP A 32 4.35 -20.81 -9.07
CA TRP A 32 5.05 -21.11 -7.83
C TRP A 32 4.30 -22.13 -6.96
N VAL A 33 3.00 -21.94 -6.73
CA VAL A 33 2.17 -22.88 -5.96
C VAL A 33 2.27 -24.31 -6.50
N LYS A 34 2.38 -24.48 -7.83
CA LYS A 34 2.47 -25.81 -8.46
C LYS A 34 3.81 -26.51 -8.30
N ILE A 35 4.91 -25.76 -8.19
CA ILE A 35 6.28 -26.32 -8.17
C ILE A 35 6.97 -26.16 -6.81
N LYS A 36 6.33 -25.46 -5.86
CA LYS A 36 6.92 -25.09 -4.57
C LYS A 36 7.41 -26.32 -3.83
N ASN A 37 6.61 -27.37 -3.75
CA ASN A 37 6.94 -28.56 -2.96
C ASN A 37 8.18 -29.26 -3.50
N GLU A 38 8.27 -29.42 -4.81
CA GLU A 38 9.41 -30.04 -5.51
C GLU A 38 10.68 -29.20 -5.35
N VAL A 39 10.56 -27.87 -5.47
CA VAL A 39 11.68 -26.95 -5.27
C VAL A 39 12.17 -26.99 -3.82
N MET A 40 11.25 -26.94 -2.84
CA MET A 40 11.60 -26.98 -1.42
C MET A 40 12.21 -28.34 -1.02
N GLN A 41 11.72 -29.45 -1.57
CA GLN A 41 12.29 -30.78 -1.33
C GLN A 41 13.73 -30.88 -1.85
N LYS A 42 14.00 -30.32 -3.02
CA LYS A 42 15.31 -30.45 -3.68
C LYS A 42 16.36 -29.45 -3.17
N PHE A 43 15.93 -28.23 -2.84
CA PHE A 43 16.82 -27.11 -2.53
C PHE A 43 16.68 -26.59 -1.09
N GLY A 44 15.57 -26.84 -0.39
CA GLY A 44 15.29 -26.19 0.90
C GLY A 44 16.25 -26.57 2.02
N LEU A 45 16.81 -27.79 2.01
CA LEU A 45 17.81 -28.22 2.99
C LEU A 45 19.24 -27.84 2.61
N THR A 46 19.51 -27.68 1.32
CA THR A 46 20.86 -27.59 0.73
C THR A 46 21.24 -26.17 0.32
N CYS A 47 20.27 -25.33 -0.06
CA CYS A 47 20.44 -23.98 -0.58
C CYS A 47 20.08 -22.97 0.51
N LYS A 48 21.09 -22.31 1.10
CA LYS A 48 20.91 -21.28 2.13
C LYS A 48 21.51 -19.93 1.74
N ASP A 49 21.89 -19.78 0.47
CA ASP A 49 22.39 -18.51 -0.05
C ASP A 49 21.28 -17.44 -0.07
N VAL A 50 21.73 -16.19 -0.04
CA VAL A 50 20.86 -15.03 0.07
C VAL A 50 19.97 -14.88 -1.16
N GLU A 51 20.46 -15.25 -2.34
CA GLU A 51 19.72 -15.18 -3.59
C GLU A 51 18.54 -16.16 -3.60
N TYR A 52 18.76 -17.42 -3.22
CA TYR A 52 17.70 -18.41 -3.07
C TYR A 52 16.64 -17.96 -2.08
N LEU A 53 17.04 -17.58 -0.85
CA LEU A 53 16.11 -17.11 0.18
C LEU A 53 15.31 -15.88 -0.27
N THR A 54 15.96 -14.97 -1.00
CA THR A 54 15.28 -13.79 -1.57
C THR A 54 14.22 -14.19 -2.59
N VAL A 55 14.50 -15.16 -3.47
CA VAL A 55 13.53 -15.63 -4.47
C VAL A 55 12.34 -16.31 -3.79
N ILE A 56 12.59 -17.13 -2.77
CA ILE A 56 11.52 -17.75 -1.99
C ILE A 56 10.67 -16.68 -1.30
N ASP A 57 11.29 -15.71 -0.62
CA ASP A 57 10.58 -14.62 0.07
C ASP A 57 9.78 -13.74 -0.91
N LEU A 58 10.30 -13.49 -2.11
CA LEU A 58 9.59 -12.80 -3.19
C LEU A 58 8.31 -13.56 -3.59
N LEU A 59 8.43 -14.88 -3.83
CA LEU A 59 7.34 -15.71 -4.34
C LEU A 59 6.29 -16.03 -3.26
N ASP A 60 6.72 -16.28 -2.03
CA ASP A 60 5.84 -16.63 -0.90
C ASP A 60 5.16 -15.42 -0.26
N ASN A 61 5.86 -14.28 -0.17
CA ASN A 61 5.37 -13.14 0.59
C ASN A 61 5.07 -11.93 -0.29
N LEU A 62 6.04 -11.44 -1.08
CA LEU A 62 5.89 -10.14 -1.73
C LEU A 62 4.88 -10.16 -2.88
N ILE A 63 4.85 -11.23 -3.68
CA ILE A 63 3.89 -11.35 -4.79
C ILE A 63 2.45 -11.44 -4.27
N PRO A 64 2.10 -12.36 -3.34
CA PRO A 64 0.77 -12.39 -2.74
C PRO A 64 0.41 -11.07 -2.05
N ALA A 65 1.32 -10.50 -1.25
CA ALA A 65 1.08 -9.21 -0.60
C ALA A 65 0.71 -8.11 -1.60
N THR A 66 1.42 -8.03 -2.74
CA THR A 66 1.14 -7.01 -3.76
C THR A 66 -0.20 -7.22 -4.45
N LEU A 67 -0.60 -8.47 -4.71
CA LEU A 67 -1.87 -8.80 -5.35
C LEU A 67 -3.05 -8.57 -4.39
N ASP A 68 -2.90 -9.00 -3.13
CA ASP A 68 -4.02 -9.17 -2.21
C ASP A 68 -4.23 -7.95 -1.30
N VAL A 69 -3.19 -7.14 -1.00
CA VAL A 69 -3.27 -6.03 -0.02
C VAL A 69 -4.46 -5.11 -0.23
N TYR A 70 -4.67 -4.63 -1.46
CA TYR A 70 -5.80 -3.78 -1.79
C TYR A 70 -6.97 -4.59 -2.31
N ALA A 71 -6.71 -5.51 -3.26
CA ALA A 71 -7.76 -6.20 -3.99
C ALA A 71 -8.59 -7.14 -3.11
N VAL A 72 -8.01 -7.69 -2.06
CA VAL A 72 -8.68 -8.65 -1.18
C VAL A 72 -8.78 -8.08 0.22
N LEU A 73 -7.64 -7.80 0.87
CA LEU A 73 -7.61 -7.51 2.31
C LEU A 73 -8.28 -6.19 2.66
N PHE A 74 -7.88 -5.10 2.00
CA PHE A 74 -8.49 -3.79 2.21
C PHE A 74 -9.99 -3.78 1.87
N ARG A 75 -10.36 -4.32 0.70
CA ARG A 75 -11.76 -4.29 0.23
C ARG A 75 -12.71 -5.18 1.04
N SER A 76 -12.22 -6.27 1.61
CA SER A 76 -13.02 -7.14 2.49
C SER A 76 -13.09 -6.63 3.93
N GLY A 77 -12.25 -5.66 4.31
CA GLY A 77 -12.15 -5.20 5.69
C GLY A 77 -11.40 -6.18 6.59
N SER A 78 -10.60 -7.10 6.05
CA SER A 78 -9.69 -7.98 6.79
C SER A 78 -8.56 -7.17 7.44
N PHE A 79 -8.88 -6.48 8.53
CA PHE A 79 -8.01 -5.48 9.14
C PHE A 79 -6.68 -6.05 9.62
N GLU A 80 -6.69 -7.15 10.39
CA GLU A 80 -5.46 -7.71 10.96
C GLU A 80 -4.51 -8.18 9.85
N GLU A 81 -5.04 -8.93 8.87
CA GLU A 81 -4.28 -9.41 7.72
C GLU A 81 -3.78 -8.26 6.84
N TYR A 82 -4.59 -7.21 6.68
CA TYR A 82 -4.21 -6.01 5.95
C TYR A 82 -3.01 -5.31 6.61
N VAL A 83 -3.10 -5.05 7.92
CA VAL A 83 -2.03 -4.39 8.68
C VAL A 83 -0.74 -5.21 8.64
N GLU A 84 -0.84 -6.53 8.84
CA GLU A 84 0.30 -7.43 8.73
C GLU A 84 0.93 -7.39 7.33
N THR A 85 0.10 -7.38 6.29
CA THR A 85 0.56 -7.31 4.90
C THR A 85 1.23 -5.97 4.59
N VAL A 86 0.70 -4.85 5.09
CA VAL A 86 1.31 -3.52 4.96
C VAL A 86 2.67 -3.48 5.65
N PHE A 87 2.78 -4.06 6.85
CA PHE A 87 4.05 -4.20 7.55
C PHE A 87 5.05 -5.04 6.74
N ARG A 88 4.62 -6.18 6.18
CA ARG A 88 5.45 -6.99 5.28
C ARG A 88 5.96 -6.18 4.10
N ILE A 89 5.09 -5.46 3.37
CA ILE A 89 5.48 -4.60 2.24
C ILE A 89 6.49 -3.52 2.67
N TRP A 90 6.29 -2.92 3.85
CA TRP A 90 7.21 -1.94 4.41
C TRP A 90 8.61 -2.54 4.63
N THR A 91 8.70 -3.73 5.25
CA THR A 91 10.00 -4.39 5.47
C THR A 91 10.75 -4.67 4.17
N PHE A 92 10.03 -5.05 3.10
CA PHE A 92 10.60 -5.19 1.76
C PHE A 92 11.11 -3.86 1.20
N ALA A 93 10.30 -2.80 1.29
CA ALA A 93 10.69 -1.47 0.81
C ALA A 93 11.95 -0.96 1.55
N LEU A 94 12.06 -1.23 2.85
CA LEU A 94 13.21 -0.90 3.67
C LEU A 94 14.44 -1.72 3.25
N ARG A 95 14.32 -3.06 3.18
CA ARG A 95 15.41 -3.98 2.80
C ARG A 95 15.98 -3.64 1.42
N TRP A 96 15.13 -3.29 0.47
CA TRP A 96 15.51 -2.92 -0.90
C TRP A 96 15.87 -1.44 -1.08
N LYS A 97 15.99 -0.66 0.00
CA LYS A 97 16.36 0.76 0.00
C LYS A 97 15.48 1.61 -0.94
N ARG A 98 14.18 1.31 -1.00
CA ARG A 98 13.20 2.03 -1.84
C ARG A 98 12.80 3.36 -1.20
N LYS A 99 13.61 4.40 -1.43
CA LYS A 99 13.45 5.74 -0.84
C LYS A 99 12.07 6.40 -1.04
N ASN A 100 11.36 6.03 -2.12
CA ASN A 100 10.06 6.62 -2.44
C ASN A 100 8.88 5.86 -1.81
N TYR A 101 9.10 4.63 -1.33
CA TYR A 101 8.03 3.72 -0.90
C TYR A 101 8.17 3.26 0.55
N ASN A 102 9.29 3.56 1.21
CA ASN A 102 9.53 3.18 2.60
C ASN A 102 8.83 4.09 3.63
N LYS A 103 8.27 5.23 3.20
CA LYS A 103 7.62 6.21 4.10
C LYS A 103 6.11 5.97 4.21
N ALA A 104 5.40 5.77 3.12
CA ALA A 104 3.93 5.73 3.14
C ALA A 104 3.35 4.59 4.01
N PRO A 105 3.81 3.32 3.88
CA PRO A 105 3.38 2.25 4.79
C PRO A 105 3.74 2.53 6.25
N LEU A 106 4.89 3.16 6.50
CA LEU A 106 5.36 3.46 7.85
C LEU A 106 4.51 4.55 8.51
N ILE A 107 4.13 5.59 7.78
CA ILE A 107 3.26 6.66 8.26
C ILE A 107 1.89 6.07 8.64
N PHE A 108 1.31 5.26 7.75
CA PHE A 108 0.04 4.58 8.04
C PHE A 108 0.12 3.73 9.33
N LEU A 109 1.16 2.90 9.46
CA LEU A 109 1.36 2.06 10.64
C LEU A 109 1.58 2.89 11.91
N SER A 110 2.37 3.97 11.81
CA SER A 110 2.64 4.88 12.91
C SER A 110 1.36 5.55 13.41
N ASP A 111 0.53 6.06 12.50
CA ASP A 111 -0.74 6.70 12.85
C ASP A 111 -1.69 5.69 13.48
N LEU A 112 -1.81 4.49 12.88
CA LEU A 112 -2.67 3.44 13.42
C LEU A 112 -2.29 3.06 14.85
N PHE A 113 -1.00 2.81 15.11
CA PHE A 113 -0.51 2.47 16.45
C PHE A 113 -0.67 3.62 17.43
N TYR A 114 -0.44 4.86 16.98
CA TYR A 114 -0.71 6.03 17.81
C TYR A 114 -2.17 6.06 18.29
N TRP A 115 -3.15 5.83 17.42
CA TRP A 115 -4.56 5.82 17.82
C TRP A 115 -4.90 4.66 18.75
N GLN A 116 -4.30 3.49 18.53
CA GLN A 116 -4.48 2.32 19.38
C GLN A 116 -3.91 2.55 20.79
N ASP A 117 -2.68 3.03 20.89
CA ASP A 117 -2.01 3.29 22.18
C ASP A 117 -2.75 4.34 23.01
N ASN A 118 -3.33 5.34 22.35
CA ASN A 118 -4.12 6.38 23.00
C ASN A 118 -5.59 5.98 23.25
N HIS A 119 -6.00 4.74 22.93
CA HIS A 119 -7.37 4.25 23.09
C HIS A 119 -8.41 5.17 22.42
N HIS A 120 -8.02 5.82 21.33
CA HIS A 120 -8.88 6.76 20.64
C HIS A 120 -9.94 5.96 19.84
N PRO A 121 -11.24 6.34 19.86
CA PRO A 121 -12.31 5.61 19.16
C PRO A 121 -12.08 5.52 17.64
N PHE A 122 -11.15 6.30 17.13
CA PHE A 122 -10.75 6.23 15.73
C PHE A 122 -10.02 4.93 15.35
N ALA A 123 -9.28 4.32 16.28
CA ALA A 123 -8.66 3.01 16.04
C ALA A 123 -9.74 1.96 15.71
N ASP A 124 -10.84 1.96 16.46
CA ASP A 124 -11.99 1.09 16.21
C ASP A 124 -12.70 1.45 14.90
N ALA A 125 -12.76 2.73 14.54
CA ALA A 125 -13.32 3.15 13.26
C ALA A 125 -12.51 2.61 12.08
N ILE A 126 -11.18 2.70 12.11
CA ILE A 126 -10.33 2.09 11.07
C ILE A 126 -10.54 0.58 11.05
N LYS A 127 -10.50 -0.07 12.20
CA LYS A 127 -10.62 -1.53 12.30
C LYS A 127 -11.93 -2.06 11.73
N ASN A 128 -13.06 -1.42 12.08
CA ASN A 128 -14.39 -1.89 11.71
C ASN A 128 -14.82 -1.42 10.31
N TYR A 129 -14.26 -0.31 9.82
CA TYR A 129 -14.68 0.33 8.56
C TYR A 129 -13.52 0.55 7.59
N LEU A 130 -12.48 -0.29 7.64
CA LEU A 130 -11.28 -0.18 6.79
C LEU A 130 -11.59 0.14 5.30
N PRO A 131 -12.53 -0.54 4.61
CA PRO A 131 -12.82 -0.26 3.20
C PRO A 131 -13.35 1.15 2.93
N CYS A 132 -13.89 1.83 3.94
CA CYS A 132 -14.40 3.19 3.84
C CYS A 132 -13.27 4.23 3.73
N PHE A 133 -12.04 3.90 4.13
CA PHE A 133 -10.87 4.78 4.06
C PHE A 133 -10.17 4.71 2.69
N ASN A 134 -10.94 4.87 1.62
CA ASN A 134 -10.42 4.79 0.25
C ASN A 134 -10.33 6.17 -0.43
N ASP A 135 -9.54 6.25 -1.50
CA ASP A 135 -9.29 7.51 -2.23
C ASP A 135 -10.55 8.13 -2.83
N TYR A 136 -11.61 7.35 -3.08
CA TYR A 136 -12.84 7.89 -3.67
C TYR A 136 -13.48 8.96 -2.77
N TYR A 137 -13.58 8.70 -1.46
CA TYR A 137 -14.16 9.67 -0.53
C TYR A 137 -13.28 10.92 -0.39
N VAL A 138 -11.96 10.73 -0.43
CA VAL A 138 -10.96 11.81 -0.38
C VAL A 138 -11.07 12.70 -1.62
N GLU A 139 -11.01 12.11 -2.80
CA GLU A 139 -11.12 12.81 -4.09
C GLU A 139 -12.48 13.48 -4.27
N ASN A 140 -13.57 12.82 -3.84
CA ASN A 140 -14.89 13.43 -3.85
C ASN A 140 -14.95 14.65 -2.93
N THR A 141 -14.34 14.58 -1.75
CA THR A 141 -14.29 15.71 -0.82
C THR A 141 -13.45 16.86 -1.34
N HIS A 142 -12.26 16.58 -1.87
CA HIS A 142 -11.45 17.59 -2.54
C HIS A 142 -12.20 18.23 -3.71
N SER A 143 -12.98 17.46 -4.44
CA SER A 143 -13.80 17.98 -5.54
C SER A 143 -14.95 18.86 -5.05
N LEU A 144 -15.63 18.47 -3.98
CA LEU A 144 -16.67 19.30 -3.33
C LEU A 144 -16.10 20.59 -2.75
N ILE A 145 -14.96 20.54 -2.07
CA ILE A 145 -14.29 21.74 -1.54
C ILE A 145 -13.92 22.66 -2.71
N ARG A 146 -13.25 22.15 -3.75
CA ARG A 146 -12.88 22.95 -4.93
C ARG A 146 -14.08 23.57 -5.63
N ALA A 147 -15.20 22.87 -5.73
CA ALA A 147 -16.42 23.39 -6.34
C ALA A 147 -17.05 24.53 -5.52
N ASN A 148 -16.81 24.57 -4.20
CA ASN A 148 -17.40 25.54 -3.28
C ASN A 148 -16.41 26.60 -2.77
N THR A 149 -15.18 26.63 -3.29
CA THR A 149 -14.17 27.64 -2.95
C THR A 149 -13.66 28.31 -4.22
N SER A 150 -13.42 29.62 -4.17
CA SER A 150 -12.78 30.33 -5.29
C SER A 150 -11.30 29.95 -5.42
N SER A 151 -10.71 30.14 -6.60
CA SER A 151 -9.28 29.91 -6.84
C SER A 151 -8.37 30.77 -5.97
N ASN A 152 -8.89 31.86 -5.41
CA ASN A 152 -8.16 32.82 -4.56
C ASN A 152 -8.58 32.70 -3.08
N ALA A 153 -9.29 31.63 -2.71
CA ALA A 153 -9.76 31.42 -1.35
C ALA A 153 -8.59 31.29 -0.38
N THR A 154 -8.69 31.96 0.77
CA THR A 154 -7.70 31.84 1.84
C THR A 154 -7.82 30.48 2.53
N ALA A 155 -6.73 30.02 3.16
CA ALA A 155 -6.72 28.78 3.93
C ALA A 155 -7.86 28.73 4.97
N GLU A 156 -8.13 29.84 5.66
CA GLU A 156 -9.22 29.92 6.64
C GLU A 156 -10.61 29.70 6.01
N THR A 157 -10.81 30.21 4.78
CA THR A 157 -12.07 30.04 4.04
C THR A 157 -12.24 28.60 3.58
N ILE A 158 -11.16 27.98 3.09
CA ILE A 158 -11.13 26.57 2.70
C ILE A 158 -11.43 25.68 3.91
N ILE A 159 -10.82 25.96 5.06
CA ILE A 159 -11.04 25.23 6.32
C ILE A 159 -12.51 25.35 6.76
N LYS A 160 -13.07 26.56 6.78
CA LYS A 160 -14.49 26.76 7.11
C LYS A 160 -15.41 26.00 6.14
N GLN A 161 -15.11 26.04 4.85
CA GLN A 161 -15.89 25.31 3.84
C GLN A 161 -15.77 23.78 4.01
N ALA A 162 -14.58 23.29 4.32
CA ALA A 162 -14.34 21.88 4.63
C ALA A 162 -15.09 21.44 5.89
N TYR A 163 -15.20 22.28 6.93
CA TYR A 163 -16.03 21.99 8.09
C TYR A 163 -17.52 21.91 7.73
N VAL A 164 -18.05 22.84 6.93
CA VAL A 164 -19.46 22.80 6.49
C VAL A 164 -19.75 21.53 5.69
N ILE A 165 -18.86 21.16 4.75
CA ILE A 165 -18.98 19.95 3.93
C ILE A 165 -18.74 18.68 4.77
N GLY A 166 -17.81 18.72 5.73
CA GLY A 166 -17.45 17.62 6.63
C GLY A 166 -18.47 17.37 7.74
N ILE A 167 -19.26 18.38 8.13
CA ILE A 167 -20.44 18.22 8.99
C ILE A 167 -21.56 17.48 8.24
N ILE A 168 -21.64 17.63 6.91
CA ILE A 168 -22.57 16.89 6.04
C ILE A 168 -22.04 15.48 5.73
N ASN A 169 -20.72 15.28 5.69
CA ASN A 169 -20.05 13.99 5.50
C ASN A 169 -19.17 13.65 6.71
N ILE A 170 -19.81 13.22 7.81
CA ILE A 170 -19.11 12.65 8.97
C ILE A 170 -18.37 11.39 8.49
N ILE A 171 -17.08 11.53 8.15
CA ILE A 171 -16.01 10.50 8.04
C ILE A 171 -14.66 11.10 7.54
N ILE A 172 -14.57 12.40 7.21
CA ILE A 172 -13.42 12.95 6.44
C ILE A 172 -12.55 13.95 7.24
N LEU A 173 -12.63 13.94 8.56
CA LEU A 173 -11.76 14.76 9.41
C LEU A 173 -10.33 14.19 9.56
N ILE A 174 -10.00 13.08 8.89
CA ILE A 174 -8.77 12.34 9.19
C ILE A 174 -7.77 12.28 8.04
N PHE A 175 -8.19 12.56 6.80
CA PHE A 175 -7.23 12.72 5.70
C PHE A 175 -6.44 14.03 5.77
N HIS A 176 -6.90 15.03 6.54
CA HIS A 176 -6.22 16.31 6.65
C HIS A 176 -4.97 16.28 7.56
N TYR A 177 -4.85 15.31 8.49
CA TYR A 177 -3.67 15.20 9.35
C TYR A 177 -2.47 14.54 8.63
N ILE A 178 -2.74 13.59 7.72
CA ILE A 178 -1.69 12.88 6.96
C ILE A 178 -1.05 13.78 5.88
N LEU A 179 -1.81 14.73 5.32
CA LEU A 179 -1.29 15.68 4.31
C LEU A 179 -0.58 16.91 4.90
N PHE A 180 -0.90 17.33 6.13
CA PHE A 180 -0.27 18.51 6.74
C PHE A 180 1.09 18.20 7.40
N VAL A 181 1.29 16.98 7.90
CA VAL A 181 2.57 16.56 8.52
C VAL A 181 3.64 16.13 7.49
N THR A 182 3.27 15.96 6.22
CA THR A 182 4.21 15.58 5.14
C THR A 182 4.71 16.75 4.29
N TYR A 183 4.18 17.97 4.49
CA TYR A 183 4.60 19.19 3.78
C TYR A 183 4.84 20.37 4.73
N SER A 184 5.54 20.13 5.85
CA SER A 184 6.21 21.16 6.65
C SER A 184 7.66 20.77 6.88
#